data_AF-A0A5J4TGI5-F1
#
_entry.id   AF-A0A5J4TGI5-F1
#
_cell.length_a   1.000
_cell.length_b   1.000
_cell.length_c   1.000
_cell.angle_alpha   90.00
_cell.angle_beta   90.00
_cell.angle_gamma   90.00
#
_symmetry.space_group_name_H-M   'P 1'
#
loop_
_entity.id
_entity.type
_entity.pdbx_description
1 polymer ?
#
loop_
_entity_poly.entity_id
_entity_poly.type
_entity_poly.pdbx_seq_one_letter_code
_entity_poly.pdbx_strand_id
1 'polypeptide(L)'
;MNQRCHMCNARFTWKNRPTLDRMDNKLGHSKDNVLPCCLYCNTCKANRDENQMRLMIQLRKYALFKQLPMTLISDDGYQLLRNGITGGLSQVMHRITDQDRCRQLIYDANRLSEDVLVVDKMLLFVAEVRGHTDEQYINKMINWGPILRNIDITTNKETIGEFMYNHLVDHKLPHDKVERKLTNLIDTNNEVMSFNNYYLWLLIDTCHFIIDEIVSVTTFTKHTNFNSFVKEFMNMRQQAKDVKNEGLGQFCKLILNSAFGGDALNSEKY
;
A
#
# COMPACT_ATOMS: atom_id res chain seq x y z
N MET A 1 11.70 -28.79 -27.28
CA MET A 1 11.13 -28.53 -25.94
C MET A 1 10.82 -27.04 -25.80
N ASN A 2 9.57 -26.67 -25.53
CA ASN A 2 9.18 -25.28 -25.24
C ASN A 2 9.61 -24.92 -23.82
N GLN A 3 10.90 -24.65 -23.60
CA GLN A 3 11.37 -24.20 -22.29
C GLN A 3 10.73 -22.84 -21.94
N ARG A 4 10.24 -22.74 -20.71
CA ARG A 4 9.57 -21.57 -20.15
C ARG A 4 10.21 -21.23 -18.82
N CYS A 5 10.01 -20.00 -18.35
CA CYS A 5 10.45 -19.60 -17.01
C CYS A 5 9.77 -20.47 -15.95
N HIS A 6 10.55 -21.11 -15.07
CA HIS A 6 10.03 -22.01 -14.05
C HIS A 6 9.09 -21.32 -13.04
N MET A 7 9.42 -20.07 -12.67
CA MET A 7 8.61 -19.26 -11.74
C MET A 7 7.28 -18.81 -12.35
N CYS A 8 7.31 -18.17 -13.52
CA CYS A 8 6.14 -17.46 -14.07
C CYS A 8 5.52 -18.11 -15.32
N ASN A 9 6.10 -19.20 -15.80
CA ASN A 9 5.67 -19.96 -16.98
C ASN A 9 5.59 -19.17 -18.30
N ALA A 10 6.21 -17.97 -18.36
CA ALA A 10 6.29 -17.18 -19.58
C ALA A 10 7.26 -17.83 -20.58
N ARG A 11 6.94 -17.69 -21.87
CA ARG A 11 7.88 -18.04 -22.96
C ARG A 11 9.03 -17.05 -22.96
N PHE A 12 10.23 -17.54 -23.25
CA PHE A 12 11.40 -16.69 -23.43
C PHE A 12 11.35 -15.97 -24.78
N THR A 13 11.69 -14.70 -24.78
CA THR A 13 11.76 -13.84 -25.97
C THR A 13 12.93 -12.86 -25.81
N TRP A 14 13.26 -12.08 -26.84
CA TRP A 14 14.28 -11.02 -26.72
C TRP A 14 13.94 -9.96 -25.66
N LYS A 15 12.64 -9.73 -25.42
CA LYS A 15 12.13 -8.86 -24.35
C LYS A 15 12.10 -9.57 -22.98
N ASN A 16 11.88 -10.89 -22.98
CA ASN A 16 11.85 -11.73 -21.78
C ASN A 16 13.04 -12.70 -21.78
N ARG A 17 14.24 -12.15 -21.58
CA ARG A 17 15.50 -12.89 -21.75
C ARG A 17 15.61 -14.04 -20.73
N PRO A 18 16.06 -15.23 -21.15
CA PRO A 18 16.32 -16.33 -20.24
C PRO A 18 17.57 -16.05 -19.39
N THR A 19 17.52 -16.52 -18.15
CA THR A 19 18.61 -16.57 -17.18
C THR A 19 18.56 -17.92 -16.47
N LEU A 20 19.59 -18.23 -15.68
CA LEU A 20 19.63 -19.41 -14.83
C LEU A 20 19.40 -18.99 -13.39
N ASP A 21 18.35 -19.52 -12.77
CA ASP A 21 18.08 -19.35 -11.34
C ASP A 21 18.61 -20.59 -10.60
N ARG A 22 19.22 -20.36 -9.43
CA ARG A 22 19.75 -21.44 -8.60
C ARG A 22 18.65 -21.99 -7.70
N MET A 23 18.56 -23.31 -7.63
CA MET A 23 17.64 -23.97 -6.70
C MET A 23 18.12 -23.77 -5.26
N ASP A 24 19.40 -24.02 -5.00
CA ASP A 24 20.08 -23.63 -3.76
C ASP A 24 21.09 -22.51 -4.01
N ASN A 25 20.83 -21.35 -3.41
CA ASN A 25 21.69 -20.16 -3.49
C ASN A 25 23.01 -20.30 -2.72
N LYS A 26 23.13 -21.26 -1.81
CA LYS A 26 24.39 -21.60 -1.12
C LYS A 26 25.35 -22.37 -2.02
N LEU A 27 24.84 -22.99 -3.09
CA LEU A 27 25.62 -23.73 -4.06
C LEU A 27 25.92 -22.88 -5.30
N GLY A 28 26.96 -23.26 -6.03
CA GLY A 28 27.34 -22.64 -7.31
C GLY A 28 26.39 -23.02 -8.45
N HIS A 29 26.69 -22.53 -9.66
CA HIS A 29 25.98 -22.96 -10.87
C HIS A 29 26.47 -24.34 -11.29
N SER A 30 25.60 -25.33 -11.24
CA SER A 30 25.82 -26.67 -11.77
C SER A 30 24.58 -27.12 -12.54
N LYS A 31 24.73 -28.11 -13.43
CA LYS A 31 23.63 -28.62 -14.25
C LYS A 31 22.42 -29.08 -13.42
N ASP A 32 22.68 -29.59 -12.22
CA ASP A 32 21.68 -30.14 -11.31
C ASP A 32 21.18 -29.12 -10.27
N ASN A 33 21.69 -27.88 -10.27
CA ASN A 33 21.30 -26.82 -9.33
C ASN A 33 20.69 -25.60 -10.03
N VAL A 34 20.39 -25.67 -11.34
CA VAL A 34 19.88 -24.51 -12.09
C VAL A 34 18.59 -24.83 -12.83
N LEU A 35 17.68 -23.85 -12.83
CA LEU A 35 16.45 -23.88 -13.60
C LEU A 35 16.35 -22.64 -14.50
N PRO A 36 15.78 -22.76 -15.71
CA PRO A 36 15.58 -21.62 -16.59
C PRO A 36 14.54 -20.65 -15.99
N CYS A 37 14.94 -19.39 -15.83
CA CYS A 37 14.11 -18.34 -15.24
C CYS A 37 14.26 -17.05 -16.03
N CYS A 38 13.22 -16.21 -16.15
CA CYS A 38 13.43 -14.91 -16.80
C CYS A 38 14.13 -13.94 -15.86
N LEU A 39 14.81 -12.94 -16.44
CA LEU A 39 15.57 -11.95 -15.68
C LEU A 39 14.74 -11.33 -14.54
N TYR A 40 13.51 -10.90 -14.83
CA TYR A 40 12.61 -10.32 -13.83
C TYR A 40 12.34 -11.27 -12.66
N CYS A 41 11.96 -12.52 -12.94
CA CYS A 41 11.63 -13.49 -11.90
C CYS A 41 12.86 -13.89 -11.07
N ASN A 42 14.02 -14.02 -11.70
CA ASN A 42 15.28 -14.33 -11.03
C ASN A 42 15.69 -13.20 -10.08
N THR A 43 15.64 -11.95 -10.54
CA THR A 43 15.89 -10.76 -9.70
C THR A 43 14.85 -10.61 -8.58
N CYS A 44 13.57 -10.88 -8.87
CA CYS A 44 12.49 -10.76 -7.90
C CYS A 44 12.65 -11.80 -6.77
N LYS A 45 12.90 -13.07 -7.13
CA LYS A 45 13.17 -14.16 -6.19
C LYS A 45 14.42 -13.89 -5.35
N ALA A 46 15.56 -13.62 -5.99
CA ALA A 46 16.84 -13.47 -5.32
C ALA A 46 17.08 -14.61 -4.29
N ASN A 47 17.29 -14.28 -3.02
CA ASN A 47 17.47 -15.23 -1.92
C ASN A 47 16.20 -15.47 -1.09
N ARG A 48 15.02 -15.05 -1.58
CA ARG A 48 13.73 -15.18 -0.88
C ARG A 48 13.07 -16.53 -1.15
N ASP A 49 12.06 -16.86 -0.35
CA ASP A 49 11.27 -18.10 -0.47
C ASP A 49 10.62 -18.24 -1.86
N GLU A 50 10.76 -19.42 -2.45
CA GLU A 50 10.31 -19.69 -3.82
C GLU A 50 8.79 -19.62 -3.95
N ASN A 51 8.05 -20.21 -3.02
CA ASN A 51 6.60 -20.28 -3.07
C ASN A 51 5.97 -18.90 -2.89
N GLN A 52 6.47 -18.12 -1.92
CA GLN A 52 6.03 -16.74 -1.70
C GLN A 52 6.31 -15.86 -2.92
N MET A 53 7.49 -15.96 -3.53
CA MET A 53 7.84 -15.14 -4.70
C MET A 53 7.08 -15.56 -5.95
N ARG A 54 6.82 -16.86 -6.11
CA ARG A 54 5.97 -17.36 -7.18
C ARG A 54 4.56 -16.78 -7.10
N LEU A 55 3.98 -16.75 -5.90
CA LEU A 55 2.68 -16.12 -5.66
C LEU A 55 2.71 -14.61 -5.98
N MET A 56 3.69 -13.87 -5.48
CA MET A 56 3.82 -12.43 -5.74
C MET A 56 3.97 -12.10 -7.24
N ILE A 57 4.75 -12.90 -7.97
CA ILE A 57 4.92 -12.75 -9.41
C ILE A 57 3.62 -13.04 -10.16
N GLN A 58 2.85 -14.05 -9.73
CA GLN A 58 1.55 -14.37 -10.31
C GLN A 58 0.49 -13.29 -10.03
N LEU A 59 0.44 -12.78 -8.80
CA LEU A 59 -0.43 -11.67 -8.41
C LEU A 59 -0.12 -10.41 -9.22
N ARG A 60 1.16 -10.05 -9.39
CA ARG A 60 1.57 -8.95 -10.25
C ARG A 60 1.16 -9.18 -11.70
N LYS A 61 1.34 -10.38 -12.24
CA LYS A 61 0.90 -10.72 -13.60
C LYS A 61 -0.60 -10.59 -13.78
N TYR A 62 -1.36 -11.08 -12.80
CA TYR A 62 -2.80 -10.97 -12.78
C TYR A 62 -3.23 -9.49 -12.73
N ALA A 63 -2.61 -8.70 -11.85
CA ALA A 63 -2.85 -7.26 -11.75
C ALA A 63 -2.53 -6.52 -13.05
N LEU A 64 -1.38 -6.78 -13.70
CA LEU A 64 -1.05 -6.20 -15.00
C LEU A 64 -2.03 -6.63 -16.10
N PHE A 65 -2.42 -7.90 -16.13
CA PHE A 65 -3.37 -8.43 -17.11
C PHE A 65 -4.77 -7.82 -16.95
N LYS A 66 -5.18 -7.57 -15.70
CA LYS A 66 -6.46 -6.96 -15.34
C LYS A 66 -6.40 -5.45 -15.18
N GLN A 67 -5.26 -4.83 -15.51
CA GLN A 67 -5.01 -3.38 -15.34
C GLN A 67 -5.33 -2.85 -13.94
N LEU A 68 -5.17 -3.70 -12.91
CA LEU A 68 -5.44 -3.32 -11.53
C LEU A 68 -4.35 -2.35 -11.03
N PRO A 69 -4.73 -1.31 -10.28
CA PRO A 69 -3.78 -0.41 -9.63
C PRO A 69 -2.96 -1.21 -8.60
N MET A 70 -1.69 -1.45 -8.90
CA MET A 70 -0.73 -1.93 -7.91
C MET A 70 -0.21 -0.76 -7.08
N THR A 71 0.11 -1.01 -5.81
CA THR A 71 0.89 -0.08 -4.99
C THR A 71 2.03 0.51 -5.80
N LEU A 72 2.22 1.83 -5.67
CA LEU A 72 3.12 2.70 -6.42
C LEU A 72 4.57 2.14 -6.46
N ILE A 73 4.85 1.26 -7.42
CA ILE A 73 6.21 0.73 -7.69
C ILE A 73 6.62 1.06 -9.13
N SER A 74 5.75 1.67 -9.94
CA SER A 74 6.21 2.24 -11.22
C SER A 74 6.94 3.55 -10.94
N ASP A 75 8.18 3.64 -11.41
CA ASP A 75 8.90 4.92 -11.50
C ASP A 75 8.02 5.94 -12.22
N ASP A 76 7.26 5.53 -13.23
CA ASP A 76 6.32 6.41 -13.93
C ASP A 76 5.19 6.93 -13.04
N GLY A 77 4.64 6.13 -12.13
CA GLY A 77 3.60 6.57 -11.17
C GLY A 77 4.17 7.49 -10.10
N TYR A 78 5.40 7.22 -9.63
CA TYR A 78 6.14 8.12 -8.76
C TYR A 78 6.48 9.44 -9.47
N GLN A 79 6.90 9.40 -10.73
CA GLN A 79 7.20 10.58 -11.55
C GLN A 79 5.93 11.34 -11.94
N LEU A 80 4.78 10.68 -12.18
CA LEU A 80 3.49 11.35 -12.40
C LEU A 80 3.06 12.15 -11.15
N LEU A 81 3.18 11.53 -9.96
CA LEU A 81 2.93 12.19 -8.68
C LEU A 81 3.91 13.37 -8.49
N ARG A 82 5.19 13.16 -8.81
CA ARG A 82 6.29 14.13 -8.69
C ARG A 82 6.26 15.26 -9.74
N ASN A 83 5.65 15.07 -10.89
CA ASN A 83 5.60 16.04 -12.00
C ASN A 83 4.84 17.34 -11.68
N GLY A 84 4.33 17.49 -10.47
CA GLY A 84 3.97 18.82 -9.95
C GLY A 84 4.29 19.00 -8.47
N ILE A 85 5.28 18.27 -7.96
CA ILE A 85 5.91 18.51 -6.65
C ILE A 85 7.10 19.42 -6.92
N THR A 86 6.85 20.73 -6.94
CA THR A 86 7.91 21.73 -6.94
C THR A 86 8.17 22.10 -5.49
N GLY A 87 9.08 21.37 -4.83
CA GLY A 87 9.41 21.53 -3.40
C GLY A 87 8.36 20.94 -2.47
N GLY A 88 8.76 19.93 -1.67
CA GLY A 88 8.00 19.35 -0.55
C GLY A 88 6.58 18.83 -0.86
N LEU A 89 6.05 17.96 0.00
CA LEU A 89 4.64 17.54 -0.12
C LEU A 89 3.75 18.65 0.45
N SER A 90 3.27 19.58 -0.37
CA SER A 90 2.11 20.42 -0.01
C SER A 90 0.83 19.72 -0.45
N GLN A 91 0.43 18.72 0.33
CA GLN A 91 -0.86 18.04 0.18
C GLN A 91 -1.84 18.64 1.18
N VAL A 92 -2.96 19.17 0.70
CA VAL A 92 -4.05 19.58 1.58
C VAL A 92 -4.96 18.38 1.80
N MET A 93 -5.19 18.06 3.07
CA MET A 93 -6.12 17.02 3.49
C MET A 93 -7.48 17.66 3.78
N HIS A 94 -8.51 17.19 3.08
CA HIS A 94 -9.89 17.60 3.33
C HIS A 94 -10.63 16.46 3.99
N ARG A 95 -10.89 16.58 5.30
CA ARG A 95 -11.73 15.65 6.05
C ARG A 95 -13.21 16.01 5.83
N ILE A 96 -13.97 15.06 5.32
CA ILE A 96 -15.39 15.18 5.02
C ILE A 96 -16.15 14.29 6.00
N THR A 97 -17.14 14.84 6.68
CA THR A 97 -18.04 14.12 7.60
C THR A 97 -19.49 14.10 7.10
N ASP A 98 -19.79 14.84 6.03
CA ASP A 98 -21.08 14.81 5.36
C ASP A 98 -21.33 13.44 4.73
N GLN A 99 -22.37 12.76 5.21
CA GLN A 99 -22.63 11.36 4.89
C GLN A 99 -22.92 11.15 3.40
N ASP A 100 -23.69 12.03 2.78
CA ASP A 100 -24.06 11.89 1.37
C ASP A 100 -22.85 12.08 0.47
N ARG A 101 -22.01 13.09 0.76
CA ARG A 101 -20.75 13.29 0.05
C ARG A 101 -19.76 12.15 0.27
N CYS A 102 -19.66 11.61 1.49
CA CYS A 102 -18.85 10.44 1.77
C CYS A 102 -19.29 9.22 0.95
N ARG A 103 -20.61 8.94 0.91
CA ARG A 103 -21.17 7.85 0.10
C ARG A 103 -20.92 8.05 -1.38
N GLN A 104 -21.10 9.27 -1.89
CA GLN A 104 -20.81 9.58 -3.30
C GLN A 104 -19.35 9.30 -3.66
N LEU A 105 -18.40 9.64 -2.78
CA LEU A 105 -16.98 9.36 -3.00
C LEU A 105 -16.66 7.86 -2.93
N ILE A 106 -17.20 7.15 -1.93
CA ILE A 106 -16.94 5.72 -1.74
C ILE A 106 -17.55 4.90 -2.89
N TYR A 107 -18.76 5.23 -3.32
CA TYR A 107 -19.52 4.47 -4.32
C TYR A 107 -19.53 5.11 -5.71
N ASP A 108 -18.59 6.01 -6.01
CA ASP A 108 -18.48 6.63 -7.32
C ASP A 108 -18.33 5.55 -8.42
N ALA A 109 -19.30 5.48 -9.33
CA ALA A 109 -19.33 4.49 -10.40
C ALA A 109 -18.15 4.64 -11.37
N ASN A 110 -17.52 5.82 -11.43
CA ASN A 110 -16.33 6.08 -12.23
C ASN A 110 -15.15 5.15 -11.84
N ARG A 111 -15.16 4.56 -10.62
CA ARG A 111 -14.15 3.56 -10.21
C ARG A 111 -14.15 2.29 -11.06
N LEU A 112 -15.23 2.05 -11.80
CA LEU A 112 -15.39 0.92 -12.72
C LEU A 112 -15.20 1.32 -14.20
N SER A 113 -14.85 2.58 -14.47
CA SER A 113 -14.63 3.08 -15.83
C SER A 113 -13.40 2.46 -16.47
N GLU A 114 -13.48 2.13 -17.76
CA GLU A 114 -12.33 1.73 -18.59
C GLU A 114 -11.60 2.95 -19.18
N ASP A 115 -12.17 4.17 -19.05
CA ASP A 115 -11.54 5.40 -19.51
C ASP A 115 -10.53 5.92 -18.48
N VAL A 116 -9.26 5.85 -18.85
CA VAL A 116 -8.12 6.33 -18.03
C VAL A 116 -8.28 7.81 -17.65
N LEU A 117 -8.82 8.65 -18.54
CA LEU A 117 -9.00 10.09 -18.24
C LEU A 117 -10.07 10.36 -17.18
N VAL A 118 -10.99 9.41 -17.00
CA VAL A 118 -12.01 9.45 -15.95
C VAL A 118 -11.42 8.96 -14.63
N VAL A 119 -10.72 7.83 -14.66
CA VAL A 119 -10.09 7.24 -13.46
C VAL A 119 -9.00 8.16 -12.89
N ASP A 120 -8.18 8.78 -13.74
CA ASP A 120 -7.11 9.70 -13.33
C ASP A 120 -7.63 10.97 -12.65
N LYS A 121 -8.90 11.34 -12.86
CA LYS A 121 -9.54 12.49 -12.21
C LYS A 121 -10.19 12.14 -10.88
N MET A 122 -10.27 10.86 -10.53
CA MET A 122 -10.86 10.43 -9.26
C MET A 122 -9.99 10.88 -8.08
N LEU A 123 -10.66 11.27 -6.99
CA LEU A 123 -9.98 11.65 -5.77
C LEU A 123 -9.48 10.41 -5.03
N LEU A 124 -8.20 10.41 -4.66
CA LEU A 124 -7.69 9.49 -3.66
C LEU A 124 -8.27 9.87 -2.30
N PHE A 125 -8.68 8.85 -1.54
CA PHE A 125 -9.20 9.07 -0.20
C PHE A 125 -8.83 7.96 0.79
N VAL A 126 -8.88 8.31 2.06
CA VAL A 126 -8.89 7.39 3.19
C VAL A 126 -10.25 7.51 3.89
N ALA A 127 -10.98 6.40 3.99
CA ALA A 127 -12.27 6.34 4.66
C ALA A 127 -12.11 5.69 6.03
N GLU A 128 -12.67 6.31 7.05
CA GLU A 128 -12.83 5.74 8.39
C GLU A 128 -14.22 5.15 8.48
N VAL A 129 -14.33 3.83 8.61
CA VAL A 129 -15.60 3.11 8.56
C VAL A 129 -15.67 1.99 9.59
N ARG A 130 -16.89 1.62 9.95
CA ARG A 130 -17.23 0.30 10.53
C ARG A 130 -17.93 -0.53 9.47
N GLY A 131 -17.68 -1.82 9.47
CA GLY A 131 -18.31 -2.72 8.52
C GLY A 131 -18.03 -4.19 8.80
N HIS A 132 -18.75 -5.05 8.10
CA HIS A 132 -18.65 -6.49 8.25
C HIS A 132 -18.78 -7.18 6.90
N THR A 133 -18.27 -8.40 6.80
CA THR A 133 -18.58 -9.27 5.65
C THR A 133 -20.02 -9.73 5.76
N ASP A 134 -20.78 -9.64 4.67
CA ASP A 134 -22.14 -10.18 4.57
C ASP A 134 -22.19 -11.64 5.07
N GLU A 135 -23.15 -11.93 5.97
CA GLU A 135 -23.32 -13.22 6.63
C GLU A 135 -23.31 -14.41 5.66
N GLN A 136 -23.90 -14.24 4.47
CA GLN A 136 -23.98 -15.29 3.44
C GLN A 136 -22.60 -15.71 2.92
N TYR A 137 -21.61 -14.85 3.06
CA TYR A 137 -20.26 -15.03 2.54
C TYR A 137 -19.21 -15.26 3.64
N ILE A 138 -19.59 -15.28 4.93
CA ILE A 138 -18.64 -15.53 6.04
C ILE A 138 -17.87 -16.83 5.84
N ASN A 139 -18.55 -17.93 5.52
CA ASN A 139 -17.88 -19.23 5.31
C ASN A 139 -16.94 -19.25 4.08
N LYS A 140 -17.18 -18.36 3.11
CA LYS A 140 -16.28 -18.17 1.97
C LYS A 140 -15.04 -17.37 2.37
N MET A 141 -15.22 -16.36 3.23
CA MET A 141 -14.16 -15.46 3.68
C MET A 141 -13.39 -15.97 4.90
N ILE A 142 -13.88 -16.95 5.65
CA ILE A 142 -13.21 -17.44 6.86
C ILE A 142 -11.83 -18.06 6.58
N ASN A 143 -11.66 -18.68 5.41
CA ASN A 143 -10.37 -19.20 4.96
C ASN A 143 -9.38 -18.08 4.61
N TRP A 144 -9.88 -16.85 4.40
CA TRP A 144 -9.08 -15.70 4.03
C TRP A 144 -9.70 -14.41 4.57
N GLY A 145 -9.54 -14.15 5.88
CA GLY A 145 -9.96 -12.90 6.49
C GLY A 145 -9.30 -11.71 5.77
N PRO A 146 -10.06 -10.90 5.03
CA PRO A 146 -9.47 -9.96 4.07
C PRO A 146 -8.88 -8.73 4.75
N ILE A 147 -9.20 -8.51 6.03
CA ILE A 147 -8.75 -7.36 6.84
C ILE A 147 -7.56 -7.77 7.69
N LEU A 148 -6.35 -7.34 7.32
CA LEU A 148 -5.14 -7.60 8.10
C LEU A 148 -4.86 -6.44 9.07
N ARG A 149 -4.97 -6.68 10.37
CA ARG A 149 -4.75 -5.66 11.40
C ARG A 149 -4.01 -6.21 12.61
N ASN A 150 -3.22 -5.33 13.21
CA ASN A 150 -2.77 -5.51 14.58
C ASN A 150 -3.91 -5.06 15.49
N ILE A 151 -4.50 -5.97 16.26
CA ILE A 151 -5.53 -5.65 17.26
C ILE A 151 -5.11 -6.18 18.63
N ASP A 152 -5.72 -5.62 19.67
CA ASP A 152 -5.55 -6.08 21.03
C ASP A 152 -6.51 -7.24 21.31
N ILE A 153 -5.97 -8.39 21.70
CA ILE A 153 -6.73 -9.60 22.01
C ILE A 153 -6.43 -9.99 23.45
N THR A 154 -7.49 -10.18 24.25
CA THR A 154 -7.36 -10.75 25.59
C THR A 154 -7.21 -12.26 25.50
N THR A 155 -6.16 -12.83 26.09
CA THR A 155 -5.89 -14.28 26.06
C THR A 155 -6.66 -15.07 27.13
N ASN A 156 -7.93 -14.71 27.36
CA ASN A 156 -8.84 -15.40 28.29
C ASN A 156 -9.66 -16.47 27.55
N LYS A 157 -10.28 -17.38 28.32
CA LYS A 157 -11.03 -18.52 27.79
C LYS A 157 -12.17 -18.11 26.85
N GLU A 158 -12.86 -17.01 27.15
CA GLU A 158 -13.98 -16.49 26.36
C GLU A 158 -13.55 -16.04 24.96
N THR A 159 -12.37 -15.42 24.85
CA THR A 159 -11.92 -14.80 23.59
C THR A 159 -11.20 -15.79 22.68
N ILE A 160 -10.27 -16.59 23.21
CA ILE A 160 -9.45 -17.51 22.40
C ILE A 160 -10.02 -18.94 22.35
N GLY A 161 -11.08 -19.21 23.11
CA GLY A 161 -11.71 -20.51 23.22
C GLY A 161 -10.97 -21.47 24.16
N GLU A 162 -11.71 -22.47 24.64
CA GLU A 162 -11.25 -23.44 25.65
C GLU A 162 -10.00 -24.20 25.23
N PHE A 163 -9.92 -24.65 23.98
CA PHE A 163 -8.79 -25.43 23.49
C PHE A 163 -7.48 -24.63 23.57
N MET A 164 -7.47 -23.41 23.03
CA MET A 164 -6.27 -22.56 23.05
C MET A 164 -5.93 -22.11 24.47
N TYR A 165 -6.94 -21.80 25.28
CA TYR A 165 -6.74 -21.42 26.67
C TYR A 165 -6.10 -22.54 27.50
N ASN A 166 -6.62 -23.76 27.41
CA ASN A 166 -6.05 -24.92 28.09
C ASN A 166 -4.61 -25.16 27.63
N HIS A 167 -4.31 -25.02 26.33
CA HIS A 167 -2.95 -25.11 25.83
C HIS A 167 -2.00 -24.09 26.47
N LEU A 168 -2.44 -22.83 26.62
CA LEU A 168 -1.63 -21.80 27.29
C LEU A 168 -1.36 -22.15 28.76
N VAL A 169 -2.39 -22.62 29.48
CA VAL A 169 -2.28 -23.00 30.90
C VAL A 169 -1.34 -24.20 31.07
N ASP A 170 -1.57 -25.27 30.32
CA ASP A 170 -0.81 -26.53 30.41
C ASP A 170 0.69 -26.33 30.12
N HIS A 171 1.02 -25.40 29.20
CA HIS A 171 2.39 -25.09 28.81
C HIS A 171 2.99 -23.91 29.59
N LYS A 172 2.30 -23.40 30.62
CA LYS A 172 2.72 -22.23 31.42
C LYS A 172 3.03 -20.99 30.57
N LEU A 173 2.31 -20.84 29.46
CA LEU A 173 2.39 -19.67 28.60
C LEU A 173 1.52 -18.54 29.17
N PRO A 174 1.81 -17.28 28.81
CA PRO A 174 1.04 -16.17 29.30
C PRO A 174 -0.44 -16.21 28.86
N HIS A 175 -1.35 -16.10 29.82
CA HIS A 175 -2.82 -16.10 29.65
C HIS A 175 -3.45 -14.95 30.46
N ASP A 176 -4.73 -14.67 30.25
CA ASP A 176 -5.51 -13.62 30.96
C ASP A 176 -4.92 -12.20 30.88
N LYS A 177 -4.29 -11.87 29.76
CA LYS A 177 -3.75 -10.53 29.51
C LYS A 177 -4.03 -10.09 28.09
N VAL A 178 -3.93 -8.79 27.86
CA VAL A 178 -4.08 -8.19 26.54
C VAL A 178 -2.76 -8.31 25.78
N GLU A 179 -2.81 -8.87 24.58
CA GLU A 179 -1.67 -8.93 23.67
C GLU A 179 -2.04 -8.32 22.30
N ARG A 180 -1.14 -7.49 21.76
CA ARG A 180 -1.26 -6.98 20.39
C ARG A 180 -0.85 -8.07 19.40
N LYS A 181 -1.76 -8.49 18.52
CA LYS A 181 -1.51 -9.54 17.51
C LYS A 181 -1.88 -9.07 16.12
N LEU A 182 -1.02 -9.38 15.15
CA LEU A 182 -1.38 -9.31 13.73
C LEU A 182 -2.32 -10.47 13.43
N THR A 183 -3.53 -10.17 13.00
CA THR A 183 -4.53 -11.18 12.65
C THR A 183 -5.31 -10.78 11.40
N ASN A 184 -6.03 -11.75 10.86
CA ASN A 184 -6.96 -11.58 9.76
C ASN A 184 -8.39 -11.50 10.33
N LEU A 185 -9.15 -10.50 9.90
CA LEU A 185 -10.52 -10.24 10.32
C LEU A 185 -11.46 -10.28 9.11
N ILE A 186 -12.71 -10.62 9.37
CA ILE A 186 -13.82 -10.58 8.39
C ILE A 186 -14.70 -9.34 8.56
N ASP A 187 -14.53 -8.61 9.65
CA ASP A 187 -15.22 -7.38 9.98
C ASP A 187 -14.23 -6.36 10.56
N THR A 188 -14.71 -5.20 10.96
CA THR A 188 -13.90 -4.21 11.67
C THR A 188 -13.87 -4.47 13.18
N ASN A 189 -14.26 -5.66 13.65
CA ASN A 189 -14.25 -6.05 15.06
C ASN A 189 -14.87 -4.99 15.99
N ASN A 190 -16.00 -4.41 15.58
CA ASN A 190 -16.71 -3.30 16.25
C ASN A 190 -15.91 -1.99 16.42
N GLU A 191 -14.71 -1.89 15.85
CA GLU A 191 -13.86 -0.70 15.86
C GLU A 191 -13.99 0.07 14.55
N VAL A 192 -13.77 1.39 14.62
CA VAL A 192 -13.62 2.23 13.43
C VAL A 192 -12.23 2.01 12.85
N MET A 193 -12.15 1.64 11.57
CA MET A 193 -10.88 1.40 10.88
C MET A 193 -10.73 2.28 9.65
N SER A 194 -9.50 2.73 9.39
CA SER A 194 -9.17 3.55 8.22
C SER A 194 -8.69 2.70 7.05
N PHE A 195 -9.36 2.82 5.91
CA PHE A 195 -9.01 2.12 4.66
C PHE A 195 -8.72 3.14 3.56
N ASN A 196 -7.67 2.91 2.78
CA ASN A 196 -7.52 3.64 1.52
C ASN A 196 -8.62 3.18 0.53
N ASN A 197 -8.94 4.05 -0.42
CA ASN A 197 -10.00 3.81 -1.41
C ASN A 197 -9.86 2.46 -2.14
N TYR A 198 -8.66 2.11 -2.62
CA TYR A 198 -8.44 0.86 -3.35
C TYR A 198 -8.69 -0.39 -2.50
N TYR A 199 -8.24 -0.37 -1.25
CA TYR A 199 -8.43 -1.49 -0.35
C TYR A 199 -9.89 -1.60 0.08
N LEU A 200 -10.55 -0.48 0.39
CA LEU A 200 -11.98 -0.47 0.69
C LEU A 200 -12.81 -1.01 -0.48
N TRP A 201 -12.51 -0.60 -1.70
CA TRP A 201 -13.17 -1.11 -2.90
C TRP A 201 -12.95 -2.60 -3.11
N LEU A 202 -11.74 -3.10 -2.88
CA LEU A 202 -11.47 -4.54 -2.90
C LEU A 202 -12.33 -5.30 -1.88
N LEU A 203 -12.47 -4.75 -0.66
CA LEU A 203 -13.31 -5.34 0.39
C LEU A 203 -14.79 -5.38 -0.05
N ILE A 204 -15.32 -4.27 -0.56
CA ILE A 204 -16.71 -4.17 -1.02
C ILE A 204 -16.96 -5.16 -2.18
N ASP A 205 -16.15 -5.08 -3.23
CA ASP A 205 -16.46 -5.73 -4.51
C ASP A 205 -16.13 -7.23 -4.50
N THR A 206 -15.07 -7.63 -3.80
CA THR A 206 -14.57 -9.02 -3.80
C THR A 206 -14.89 -9.75 -2.51
N CYS A 207 -14.87 -9.04 -1.39
CA CYS A 207 -15.01 -9.64 -0.07
C CYS A 207 -16.43 -9.54 0.48
N HIS A 208 -17.37 -8.95 -0.27
CA HIS A 208 -18.76 -8.74 0.14
C HIS A 208 -18.84 -7.94 1.46
N PHE A 209 -17.94 -6.97 1.62
CA PHE A 209 -17.90 -6.10 2.79
C PHE A 209 -19.00 -5.05 2.72
N ILE A 210 -19.82 -5.01 3.75
CA ILE A 210 -20.89 -4.03 3.97
C ILE A 210 -20.35 -2.97 4.91
N ILE A 211 -20.50 -1.69 4.52
CA ILE A 211 -20.19 -0.56 5.39
C ILE A 211 -21.41 -0.26 6.26
N ASP A 212 -21.27 -0.46 7.57
CA ASP A 212 -22.30 -0.17 8.57
C ASP A 212 -22.36 1.32 8.89
N GLU A 213 -21.19 1.94 9.00
CA GLU A 213 -21.06 3.35 9.35
C GLU A 213 -19.85 3.97 8.65
N ILE A 214 -20.03 5.19 8.14
CA ILE A 214 -18.94 6.02 7.65
C ILE A 214 -18.71 7.14 8.66
N VAL A 215 -17.54 7.16 9.29
CA VAL A 215 -17.15 8.22 10.24
C VAL A 215 -16.63 9.44 9.48
N SER A 216 -15.74 9.23 8.51
CA SER A 216 -15.24 10.30 7.66
C SER A 216 -14.60 9.78 6.38
N VAL A 217 -14.47 10.65 5.39
CA VAL A 217 -13.63 10.44 4.21
C VAL A 217 -12.65 11.60 4.10
N THR A 218 -11.36 11.29 4.11
CA THR A 218 -10.28 12.27 3.93
C THR A 218 -9.77 12.20 2.51
N THR A 219 -9.98 13.25 1.72
CA THR A 219 -9.46 13.37 0.35
C THR A 219 -8.17 14.18 0.31
N PHE A 220 -7.33 13.92 -0.68
CA PHE A 220 -6.05 14.61 -0.85
C PHE A 220 -6.06 15.44 -2.12
N THR A 221 -5.78 16.73 -1.99
CA THR A 221 -5.60 17.61 -3.14
C THR A 221 -4.16 18.11 -3.20
N LYS A 222 -3.57 17.99 -4.38
CA LYS A 222 -2.27 18.59 -4.68
C LYS A 222 -2.44 20.09 -4.77
N HIS A 223 -1.74 20.81 -3.91
CA HIS A 223 -1.88 22.26 -3.85
C HIS A 223 -0.68 22.96 -4.48
N THR A 224 -0.95 24.02 -5.24
CA THR A 224 0.06 24.79 -5.96
C THR A 224 0.27 26.18 -5.39
N ASN A 225 -0.39 26.59 -4.30
CA ASN A 225 -0.26 27.99 -3.85
C ASN A 225 1.15 28.33 -3.35
N PHE A 226 1.91 27.33 -2.91
CA PHE A 226 3.33 27.51 -2.60
C PHE A 226 4.22 27.50 -3.84
N ASN A 227 3.70 27.27 -5.05
CA ASN A 227 4.53 27.27 -6.26
C ASN A 227 5.22 28.61 -6.49
N SER A 228 4.55 29.74 -6.20
CA SER A 228 5.18 31.06 -6.34
C SER A 228 6.36 31.19 -5.39
N PHE A 229 6.13 30.88 -4.11
CA PHE A 229 7.16 30.87 -3.06
C PHE A 229 8.33 29.93 -3.42
N VAL A 230 8.05 28.69 -3.80
CA VAL A 230 9.12 27.73 -4.14
C VAL A 230 9.88 28.17 -5.38
N LYS A 231 9.20 28.64 -6.43
CA LYS A 231 9.87 29.14 -7.65
C LYS A 231 10.77 30.32 -7.33
N GLU A 232 10.30 31.26 -6.52
CA GLU A 232 11.06 32.45 -6.13
C GLU A 232 12.33 32.08 -5.37
N PHE A 233 12.22 31.27 -4.30
CA PHE A 233 13.38 30.87 -3.51
C PHE A 233 14.31 29.88 -4.24
N MET A 234 13.79 29.05 -5.14
CA MET A 234 14.63 28.21 -6.01
C MET A 234 15.41 29.03 -7.03
N ASN A 235 14.78 30.04 -7.63
CA ASN A 235 15.43 30.96 -8.56
C ASN A 235 16.51 31.79 -7.84
N MET A 236 16.21 32.36 -6.67
CA MET A 236 17.19 33.06 -5.84
C MET A 236 18.37 32.16 -5.46
N ARG A 237 18.09 30.90 -5.11
CA ARG A 237 19.15 29.92 -4.81
C ARG A 237 20.01 29.60 -6.03
N GLN A 238 19.42 29.49 -7.21
CA GLN A 238 20.16 29.22 -8.45
C GLN A 238 21.05 30.41 -8.79
N GLN A 239 20.52 31.64 -8.75
CA GLN A 239 21.29 32.86 -8.93
C GLN A 239 22.43 32.96 -7.92
N ALA A 240 22.19 32.63 -6.64
CA ALA A 240 23.22 32.62 -5.60
C ALA A 240 24.36 31.63 -5.92
N LYS A 241 24.07 30.47 -6.50
CA LYS A 241 25.10 29.52 -6.97
C LYS A 241 25.89 30.08 -8.15
N ASP A 242 25.21 30.70 -9.10
CA ASP A 242 25.83 31.24 -10.31
C ASP A 242 26.82 32.37 -9.96
N VAL A 243 26.49 33.19 -8.96
CA VAL A 243 27.40 34.24 -8.42
C VAL A 243 28.33 33.75 -7.29
N LYS A 244 28.36 32.44 -7.01
CA LYS A 244 29.16 31.81 -5.91
C LYS A 244 28.91 32.40 -4.51
N ASN A 245 27.71 32.90 -4.24
CA ASN A 245 27.29 33.35 -2.92
C ASN A 245 26.72 32.18 -2.10
N GLU A 246 27.60 31.49 -1.37
CA GLU A 246 27.22 30.33 -0.57
C GLU A 246 26.26 30.65 0.58
N GLY A 247 26.39 31.83 1.21
CA GLY A 247 25.54 32.24 2.33
C GLY A 247 24.07 32.40 1.91
N LEU A 248 23.82 33.11 0.81
CA LEU A 248 22.47 33.26 0.26
C LEU A 248 21.92 31.93 -0.25
N GLY A 249 22.77 31.08 -0.85
CA GLY A 249 22.39 29.74 -1.30
C GLY A 249 21.98 28.81 -0.15
N GLN A 250 22.66 28.90 1.01
CA GLN A 250 22.30 28.16 2.22
C GLN A 250 21.04 28.74 2.88
N PHE A 251 20.89 30.06 2.93
CA PHE A 251 19.69 30.72 3.44
C PHE A 251 18.43 30.29 2.68
N CYS A 252 18.44 30.35 1.34
CA CYS A 252 17.30 29.91 0.52
C CYS A 252 16.99 28.42 0.72
N LYS A 253 18.02 27.58 0.91
CA LYS A 253 17.83 26.15 1.22
C LYS A 253 17.16 25.96 2.59
N LEU A 254 17.57 26.71 3.61
CA LEU A 254 16.99 26.67 4.95
C LEU A 254 15.52 27.10 4.91
N ILE A 255 15.20 28.22 4.26
CA ILE A 255 13.82 28.70 4.13
C ILE A 255 12.92 27.68 3.45
N LEU A 256 13.37 27.09 2.33
CA LEU A 256 12.63 26.03 1.66
C LEU A 256 12.41 24.83 2.58
N ASN A 257 13.44 24.34 3.27
CA ASN A 257 13.33 23.18 4.16
C ASN A 257 12.43 23.46 5.38
N SER A 258 12.55 24.64 5.99
CA SER A 258 11.79 25.03 7.17
C SER A 258 10.31 25.26 6.87
N ALA A 259 9.97 25.81 5.69
CA ALA A 259 8.59 25.99 5.27
C ALA A 259 7.82 24.66 5.20
N PHE A 260 8.47 23.57 4.77
CA PHE A 260 7.84 22.24 4.74
C PHE A 260 7.89 21.50 6.09
N GLY A 261 8.87 21.83 6.95
CA GLY A 261 8.97 21.25 8.29
C GLY A 261 7.96 21.80 9.29
N GLY A 262 7.52 23.06 9.10
CA GLY A 262 6.55 23.74 9.97
C GLY A 262 5.16 23.10 9.97
N ASP A 263 4.67 22.68 8.81
CA ASP A 263 3.35 22.04 8.65
C ASP A 263 3.28 20.63 9.27
N ALA A 264 4.44 20.01 9.52
CA ALA A 264 4.58 18.70 10.16
C ALA A 264 5.00 18.79 11.64
N LEU A 265 4.93 19.98 12.25
CA LEU A 265 5.21 20.15 13.67
C LEU A 265 4.14 19.43 14.50
N ASN A 266 4.58 18.55 15.40
CA ASN A 266 3.71 17.96 16.41
C ASN A 266 3.26 19.07 17.37
N SER A 267 2.01 19.51 17.24
CA SER A 267 1.39 20.56 18.04
C SER A 267 1.07 20.12 19.47
N GLU A 268 1.22 18.85 19.84
CA GLU A 268 1.00 18.37 21.21
C GLU A 268 2.02 18.89 22.23
N LYS A 269 3.11 19.52 21.77
CA LYS A 269 4.20 20.03 22.63
C LYS A 269 4.35 21.56 22.63
N TYR A 270 3.35 22.29 22.12
CA TYR A 270 3.25 23.75 22.19
C TYR A 270 1.97 24.18 22.89
#